data_AF-A0A519QZ94-F1
#
_entry.id   AF-A0A519QZ94-F1
#
_cell.length_a   1.000
_cell.length_b   1.000
_cell.length_c   1.000
_cell.angle_alpha   90.00
_cell.angle_beta   90.00
_cell.angle_gamma   90.00
#
_symmetry.space_group_name_H-M   'P 1'
#
loop_
_entity.id
_entity.type
_entity.pdbx_description
1 polymer ?
#
loop_
_entity_poly.entity_id
_entity_poly.type
_entity_poly.pdbx_seq_one_letter_code
_entity_poly.pdbx_strand_id
1 'polypeptide(L)'
;LRTHTSSVQVRYMENNKPPIRTISPGRVFRNEAVSARSHCIFHQVEGLYIDKDVSFADLKQTLLYFTKEMFGKSKIRLRPSYFPFTEPSAEIDIYWGLKTETDYRITKGTGWLEIGGCGMVDPNVLKNCGINSDEFTGFAFGMGVERIAMLLHQIGDIRMFYENDIRFLEQFKSSI
;
A
#
# COMPACT_ATOMS: atom_id res chain seq x y z
N LEU A 1 20.00 3.16 -1.72
CA LEU A 1 18.86 2.22 -1.66
C LEU A 1 17.60 3.05 -1.39
N ARG A 2 16.53 2.87 -2.18
CA ARG A 2 15.29 3.63 -1.97
C ARG A 2 14.46 3.03 -0.83
N THR A 3 13.83 3.87 -0.01
CA THR A 3 13.02 3.44 1.15
C THR A 3 11.54 3.20 0.82
N HIS A 4 11.10 3.65 -0.35
CA HIS A 4 9.75 3.56 -0.90
C HIS A 4 9.81 3.74 -2.44
N THR A 5 8.74 3.41 -3.16
CA THR A 5 8.68 3.53 -4.64
C THR A 5 8.20 4.90 -5.13
N SER A 6 7.83 5.82 -4.23
CA SER A 6 7.38 7.18 -4.60
C SER A 6 8.40 7.98 -5.42
N SER A 7 9.70 7.70 -5.30
CA SER A 7 10.73 8.31 -6.16
C SER A 7 10.51 8.02 -7.66
N VAL A 8 9.86 6.90 -8.01
CA VAL A 8 9.46 6.57 -9.38
C VAL A 8 8.31 7.47 -9.83
N GLN A 9 7.35 7.71 -8.94
CA GLN A 9 6.21 8.60 -9.20
C GLN A 9 6.67 10.05 -9.41
N VAL A 10 7.61 10.54 -8.59
CA VAL A 10 8.22 11.87 -8.76
C VAL A 10 8.90 11.99 -10.12
N ARG A 11 9.75 11.03 -10.50
CA ARG A 11 10.37 11.02 -11.84
C ARG A 11 9.35 10.98 -12.96
N TYR A 12 8.22 10.30 -12.77
CA TYR A 12 7.14 10.31 -13.75
C TYR A 12 6.50 11.70 -13.86
N MET A 13 6.21 12.35 -12.73
CA MET A 13 5.65 13.72 -12.69
C MET A 13 6.60 14.76 -13.30
N GLU A 14 7.92 14.62 -13.13
CA GLU A 14 8.91 15.53 -13.74
C GLU A 14 8.92 15.46 -15.29
N ASN A 15 8.55 14.31 -15.86
CA ASN A 15 8.64 14.04 -17.29
C ASN A 15 7.27 14.00 -18.01
N ASN A 16 6.16 14.12 -17.28
CA ASN A 16 4.82 14.00 -17.82
C ASN A 16 3.89 15.03 -17.20
N LYS A 17 2.91 15.51 -17.97
CA LYS A 17 1.86 16.42 -17.48
C LYS A 17 0.61 15.62 -17.07
N PRO A 18 -0.18 16.11 -16.11
CA PRO A 18 -1.51 15.57 -15.82
C PRO A 18 -2.40 15.45 -17.08
N PRO A 19 -3.32 14.46 -17.15
CA PRO A 19 -3.63 13.48 -16.09
C PRO A 19 -2.57 12.38 -15.94
N ILE A 20 -2.25 12.02 -14.70
CA ILE A 20 -1.27 10.99 -14.35
C ILE A 20 -1.97 9.84 -13.62
N ARG A 21 -1.82 8.62 -14.12
CA ARG A 21 -2.31 7.38 -13.49
C ARG A 21 -1.18 6.35 -13.49
N THR A 22 -0.54 6.12 -12.34
CA THR A 22 0.61 5.20 -12.28
C THR A 22 0.53 4.27 -11.09
N ILE A 23 1.06 3.06 -11.28
CA ILE A 23 1.31 2.07 -10.24
C ILE A 23 2.81 1.75 -10.29
N SER A 24 3.49 1.87 -9.17
CA SER A 24 4.94 1.70 -9.03
C SER A 24 5.26 0.53 -8.11
N PRO A 25 5.26 -0.72 -8.61
CA PRO A 25 5.73 -1.87 -7.85
C PRO A 25 7.26 -1.86 -7.77
N GLY A 26 7.81 -2.38 -6.68
CA GLY A 26 9.21 -2.77 -6.67
C GLY A 26 9.82 -2.95 -5.29
N ARG A 27 11.09 -3.36 -5.33
CA ARG A 27 11.89 -3.58 -4.13
C ARG A 27 12.28 -2.27 -3.46
N VAL A 28 12.17 -2.26 -2.14
CA VAL A 28 12.49 -1.15 -1.24
C VAL A 28 13.27 -1.68 -0.03
N PHE A 29 13.92 -0.77 0.69
CA PHE A 29 14.88 -1.12 1.73
C PHE A 29 14.64 -0.27 2.97
N ARG A 30 14.73 -0.89 4.16
CA ARG A 30 14.65 -0.18 5.43
C ARG A 30 15.73 -0.66 6.39
N ASN A 31 16.21 0.26 7.20
CA ASN A 31 17.11 -0.06 8.30
C ASN A 31 16.28 -0.57 9.49
N GLU A 32 15.79 -1.80 9.38
CA GLU A 32 14.99 -2.47 10.40
C GLU A 32 15.59 -3.85 10.70
N ALA A 33 15.48 -4.28 11.96
CA ALA A 33 15.90 -5.62 12.36
C ALA A 33 15.03 -6.68 11.67
N VAL A 34 15.67 -7.73 11.16
CA VAL A 34 14.97 -8.87 10.57
C VAL A 34 14.31 -9.68 11.68
N SER A 35 13.00 -9.90 11.54
CA SER A 35 12.17 -10.68 12.46
C SER A 35 11.13 -11.46 11.65
N ALA A 36 10.29 -12.26 12.32
CA ALA A 36 9.16 -12.90 11.64
C ALA A 36 8.14 -11.91 11.03
N ARG A 37 8.16 -10.64 11.45
CA ARG A 37 7.20 -9.60 11.02
C ARG A 37 7.79 -8.50 10.14
N SER A 38 9.12 -8.38 10.10
CA SER A 38 9.85 -7.29 9.44
C SER A 38 11.08 -7.81 8.73
N HIS A 39 11.37 -7.27 7.55
CA HIS A 39 12.57 -7.60 6.79
C HIS A 39 13.18 -6.30 6.24
N CYS A 40 14.52 -6.23 6.19
CA CYS A 40 15.23 -5.02 5.74
C CYS A 40 15.13 -4.79 4.21
N ILE A 41 14.64 -5.80 3.49
CA ILE A 41 14.33 -5.80 2.06
C ILE A 41 12.90 -6.29 1.91
N PHE A 42 12.06 -5.56 1.16
CA PHE A 42 10.68 -5.97 0.88
C PHE A 42 10.17 -5.30 -0.39
N HIS A 43 8.98 -5.66 -0.85
CA HIS A 43 8.36 -5.10 -2.03
C HIS A 43 7.16 -4.23 -1.65
N GLN A 44 7.05 -3.09 -2.30
CA GLN A 44 5.92 -2.18 -2.17
C GLN A 44 5.28 -1.93 -3.52
N VAL A 45 3.99 -1.65 -3.47
CA VAL A 45 3.22 -1.11 -4.58
C VAL A 45 2.67 0.23 -4.13
N GLU A 46 2.96 1.27 -4.89
CA GLU A 46 2.41 2.60 -4.67
C GLU A 46 1.66 3.09 -5.89
N GLY A 47 0.44 3.59 -5.67
CA GLY A 47 -0.36 4.24 -6.69
C GLY A 47 -0.33 5.75 -6.57
N LEU A 48 -0.41 6.43 -7.72
CA LEU A 48 -0.55 7.88 -7.82
C LEU A 48 -1.60 8.19 -8.88
N TYR A 49 -2.58 9.01 -8.51
CA TYR A 49 -3.57 9.59 -9.42
C TYR A 49 -3.58 11.11 -9.30
N ILE A 50 -3.35 11.82 -10.39
CA ILE A 50 -3.44 13.29 -10.46
C ILE A 50 -4.28 13.67 -11.68
N ASP A 51 -5.30 14.48 -11.46
CA ASP A 51 -6.19 15.03 -12.49
C ASP A 51 -6.87 16.30 -11.95
N LYS A 52 -7.76 16.91 -12.74
CA LYS A 52 -8.63 17.98 -12.25
C LYS A 52 -9.70 17.42 -11.33
N ASP A 53 -10.05 18.18 -10.28
CA ASP A 53 -11.16 17.89 -9.37
C ASP A 53 -11.09 16.52 -8.66
N VAL A 54 -9.88 15.98 -8.43
CA VAL A 54 -9.68 14.74 -7.66
C VAL A 54 -9.89 15.01 -6.18
N SER A 55 -10.77 14.22 -5.57
CA SER A 55 -11.19 14.36 -4.18
C SER A 55 -10.79 13.15 -3.32
N PHE A 56 -10.90 13.31 -2.00
CA PHE A 56 -10.73 12.20 -1.06
C PHE A 56 -11.79 11.10 -1.25
N ALA A 57 -12.95 11.43 -1.84
CA ALA A 57 -13.98 10.44 -2.16
C ALA A 57 -13.48 9.47 -3.26
N ASP A 58 -12.76 9.98 -4.26
CA ASP A 58 -12.18 9.17 -5.33
C ASP A 58 -11.12 8.21 -4.80
N LEU A 59 -10.27 8.69 -3.87
CA LEU A 59 -9.32 7.83 -3.15
C LEU A 59 -10.05 6.71 -2.42
N LYS A 60 -11.07 7.05 -1.61
CA LYS A 60 -11.83 6.06 -0.84
C LYS A 60 -12.50 5.03 -1.74
N GLN A 61 -13.08 5.45 -2.87
CA GLN A 61 -13.72 4.55 -3.82
C GLN A 61 -12.70 3.63 -4.51
N THR A 62 -11.54 4.16 -4.89
CA THR A 62 -10.45 3.39 -5.48
C THR A 62 -9.96 2.32 -4.52
N LEU A 63 -9.74 2.67 -3.25
CA LEU A 63 -9.35 1.72 -2.21
C LEU A 63 -10.44 0.68 -1.92
N LEU A 64 -11.71 1.08 -1.92
CA LEU A 64 -12.83 0.16 -1.74
C LEU A 64 -12.90 -0.85 -2.89
N TYR A 65 -12.71 -0.39 -4.13
CA TYR A 65 -12.66 -1.26 -5.29
C TYR A 65 -11.48 -2.23 -5.21
N PHE A 66 -10.27 -1.71 -4.98
CA PHE A 66 -9.06 -2.53 -4.83
C PHE A 66 -9.22 -3.60 -3.74
N THR A 67 -9.65 -3.21 -2.55
CA THR A 67 -9.82 -4.14 -1.43
C THR A 67 -10.90 -5.17 -1.68
N LYS A 68 -11.95 -4.80 -2.43
CA LYS A 68 -13.00 -5.74 -2.83
C LYS A 68 -12.50 -6.81 -3.79
N GLU A 69 -11.71 -6.41 -4.78
CA GLU A 69 -11.13 -7.35 -5.75
C GLU A 69 -10.04 -8.23 -5.11
N MET A 70 -9.22 -7.66 -4.21
CA MET A 70 -8.12 -8.40 -3.57
C MET A 70 -8.60 -9.33 -2.44
N PHE A 71 -9.55 -8.89 -1.59
CA PHE A 71 -9.96 -9.60 -0.37
C PHE A 71 -11.42 -10.08 -0.38
N GLY A 72 -12.17 -9.86 -1.47
CA GLY A 72 -13.59 -10.19 -1.55
C GLY A 72 -14.47 -9.14 -0.86
N LYS A 73 -15.64 -9.54 -0.30
CA LYS A 73 -16.58 -8.60 0.36
C LYS A 73 -16.00 -8.04 1.67
N SER A 74 -15.07 -7.09 1.58
CA SER A 74 -14.40 -6.46 2.72
C SER A 74 -14.91 -5.03 2.95
N LYS A 75 -14.94 -4.63 4.23
CA LYS A 75 -15.19 -3.25 4.65
C LYS A 75 -13.84 -2.56 4.84
N ILE A 76 -13.73 -1.31 4.41
CA ILE A 76 -12.55 -0.49 4.68
C ILE A 76 -12.82 0.51 5.79
N ARG A 77 -11.78 0.83 6.57
CA ARG A 77 -11.75 1.92 7.54
C ARG A 77 -10.51 2.75 7.29
N LEU A 78 -10.70 4.06 7.12
CA LEU A 78 -9.61 5.02 6.98
C LEU A 78 -9.44 5.74 8.31
N ARG A 79 -8.28 5.59 8.94
CA ARG A 79 -7.95 6.28 10.20
C ARG A 79 -7.02 7.46 9.91
N PRO A 80 -7.31 8.68 10.39
CA PRO A 80 -6.39 9.80 10.24
C PRO A 80 -4.98 9.41 10.71
N SER A 81 -3.98 9.72 9.88
CA SER A 81 -2.57 9.47 10.17
C SER A 81 -1.75 10.63 9.57
N TYR A 82 -0.43 10.51 9.53
CA TYR A 82 0.47 11.52 9.00
C TYR A 82 1.51 10.89 8.07
N PHE A 83 1.57 11.40 6.83
CA PHE A 83 2.66 11.12 5.89
C PHE A 83 3.14 12.44 5.28
N PRO A 84 4.46 12.73 5.24
CA PRO A 84 4.97 14.03 4.79
C PRO A 84 4.64 14.43 3.34
N PHE A 85 4.17 13.48 2.53
CA PHE A 85 3.88 13.65 1.11
C PHE A 85 2.38 13.67 0.80
N THR A 86 1.51 13.57 1.82
CA THR A 86 0.05 13.67 1.66
C THR A 86 -0.62 14.47 2.77
N GLU A 87 -1.64 15.26 2.40
CA GLU A 87 -2.49 16.00 3.34
C GLU A 87 -3.90 16.22 2.74
N PRO A 88 -4.98 15.67 3.32
CA PRO A 88 -5.02 14.81 4.51
C PRO A 88 -4.46 13.40 4.25
N SER A 89 -3.92 12.81 5.33
CA SER A 89 -3.33 11.46 5.38
C SER A 89 -4.20 10.47 6.18
N ALA A 90 -4.21 9.20 5.75
CA ALA A 90 -4.92 8.12 6.43
C ALA A 90 -4.24 6.75 6.32
N GLU A 91 -4.34 5.96 7.38
CA GLU A 91 -4.06 4.52 7.38
C GLU A 91 -5.26 3.74 6.86
N ILE A 92 -5.00 2.68 6.09
CA ILE A 92 -6.01 1.83 5.48
C ILE A 92 -6.12 0.55 6.30
N ASP A 93 -7.27 0.36 6.95
CA ASP A 93 -7.61 -0.92 7.56
C ASP A 93 -8.68 -1.66 6.74
N ILE A 94 -8.56 -2.98 6.64
CA ILE A 94 -9.61 -3.87 6.13
C ILE A 94 -10.24 -4.66 7.27
N TYR A 95 -11.54 -4.92 7.16
CA TYR A 95 -12.21 -5.85 8.05
C TYR A 95 -11.92 -7.28 7.59
N TRP A 96 -11.24 -8.04 8.45
CA TRP A 96 -10.89 -9.44 8.22
C TRP A 96 -11.91 -10.38 8.86
N GLY A 97 -12.39 -10.03 10.05
CA GLY A 97 -13.30 -10.85 10.85
C GLY A 97 -12.66 -11.42 12.11
N LEU A 98 -13.46 -12.15 12.88
CA LEU A 98 -13.10 -12.74 14.18
C LEU A 98 -13.68 -14.16 14.31
N LYS A 99 -13.79 -14.90 13.20
CA LYS A 99 -14.52 -16.18 13.19
C LYS A 99 -13.68 -17.33 13.73
N THR A 100 -12.38 -17.28 13.52
CA THR A 100 -11.43 -18.31 13.95
C THR A 100 -10.44 -17.77 15.00
N GLU A 101 -9.80 -18.67 15.73
CA GLU A 101 -8.72 -18.31 16.65
C GLU A 101 -7.54 -17.65 15.90
N THR A 102 -7.27 -18.09 14.66
CA THR A 102 -6.29 -17.48 13.76
C THR A 102 -6.67 -16.03 13.45
N ASP A 103 -7.93 -15.76 13.10
CA ASP A 103 -8.41 -14.39 12.86
C ASP A 103 -8.27 -13.51 14.10
N TYR A 104 -8.58 -14.06 15.27
CA TYR A 104 -8.45 -13.36 16.55
C TYR A 104 -7.00 -12.98 16.84
N ARG A 105 -6.05 -13.90 16.64
CA ARG A 105 -4.62 -13.64 16.85
C ARG A 105 -4.06 -12.60 15.87
N ILE A 106 -4.41 -12.70 14.58
CA ILE A 106 -3.89 -11.80 13.54
C ILE A 106 -4.46 -10.38 13.73
N THR A 107 -5.76 -10.25 14.04
CA THR A 107 -6.44 -8.95 14.23
C THR A 107 -6.33 -8.39 15.65
N LYS A 108 -5.64 -9.11 16.55
CA LYS A 108 -5.56 -8.79 17.99
C LYS A 108 -6.94 -8.59 18.61
N GLY A 109 -7.92 -9.38 18.19
CA GLY A 109 -9.31 -9.31 18.68
C GLY A 109 -10.13 -8.13 18.16
N THR A 110 -9.58 -7.25 17.31
CA THR A 110 -10.32 -6.09 16.78
C THR A 110 -11.14 -6.41 15.52
N GLY A 111 -10.76 -7.46 14.79
CA GLY A 111 -11.31 -7.78 13.47
C GLY A 111 -10.80 -6.89 12.33
N TRP A 112 -9.94 -5.92 12.60
CA TRP A 112 -9.38 -4.98 11.62
C TRP A 112 -7.88 -5.22 11.42
N LEU A 113 -7.42 -5.06 10.18
CA LEU A 113 -6.00 -5.18 9.81
C LEU A 113 -5.55 -4.00 8.97
N GLU A 114 -4.48 -3.35 9.41
CA GLU A 114 -3.80 -2.31 8.64
C GLU A 114 -3.06 -2.94 7.45
N ILE A 115 -3.37 -2.47 6.24
CA ILE A 115 -2.79 -2.98 4.99
C ILE A 115 -1.91 -1.95 4.26
N GLY A 116 -1.96 -0.67 4.65
CA GLY A 116 -1.19 0.38 3.99
C GLY A 116 -1.57 1.77 4.45
N GLY A 117 -1.04 2.76 3.73
CA GLY A 117 -1.32 4.18 3.93
C GLY A 117 -1.78 4.84 2.64
N CYS A 118 -2.50 5.95 2.75
CA CYS A 118 -2.95 6.77 1.65
C CYS A 118 -3.16 8.23 2.04
N GLY A 119 -3.37 9.10 1.06
CA GLY A 119 -3.82 10.46 1.30
C GLY A 119 -3.90 11.27 0.02
N MET A 120 -4.35 12.51 0.14
CA MET A 120 -4.29 13.48 -0.96
C MET A 120 -2.86 13.98 -1.11
N VAL A 121 -2.32 14.05 -2.32
CA VAL A 121 -0.93 14.48 -2.56
C VAL A 121 -0.73 15.90 -2.03
N ASP A 122 0.30 16.10 -1.21
CA ASP A 122 0.60 17.41 -0.64
C ASP A 122 0.88 18.44 -1.77
N PRO A 123 0.31 19.66 -1.71
CA PRO A 123 0.52 20.68 -2.73
C PRO A 123 1.99 21.00 -3.01
N ASN A 124 2.89 20.88 -2.03
CA ASN A 124 4.32 21.10 -2.22
C ASN A 124 4.96 20.02 -3.09
N VAL A 125 4.47 18.78 -3.04
CA VAL A 125 4.93 17.70 -3.92
C VAL A 125 4.59 18.02 -5.37
N LEU A 126 3.37 18.51 -5.64
CA LEU A 126 2.94 18.93 -6.98
C LEU A 126 3.77 20.11 -7.50
N LYS A 127 3.92 21.16 -6.68
CA LYS A 127 4.70 22.35 -7.02
C LYS A 127 6.16 22.02 -7.34
N ASN A 128 6.78 21.13 -6.57
CA ASN A 128 8.15 20.68 -6.80
C ASN A 128 8.31 19.91 -8.12
N CYS A 129 7.22 19.35 -8.66
CA CYS A 129 7.21 18.69 -9.97
C CYS A 129 6.71 19.59 -11.11
N GLY A 130 6.52 20.90 -10.87
CA GLY A 130 6.02 21.84 -11.87
C GLY A 130 4.53 21.68 -12.21
N ILE A 131 3.76 21.04 -11.32
CA ILE A 131 2.30 20.87 -11.46
C ILE A 131 1.60 21.96 -10.63
N ASN A 132 0.67 22.70 -11.25
CA ASN A 132 -0.11 23.72 -10.57
C ASN A 132 -1.12 23.09 -9.59
N SER A 133 -0.86 23.22 -8.29
CA SER A 133 -1.72 22.68 -7.22
C SER A 133 -3.10 23.34 -7.10
N ASP A 134 -3.29 24.51 -7.72
CA ASP A 134 -4.59 25.20 -7.73
C ASP A 134 -5.50 24.66 -8.85
N GLU A 135 -4.92 24.01 -9.87
CA GLU A 135 -5.65 23.42 -11.00
C GLU A 135 -5.76 21.89 -10.89
N PHE A 136 -4.72 21.24 -10.35
CA PHE A 136 -4.64 19.80 -10.25
C PHE A 136 -4.55 19.35 -8.79
N THR A 137 -5.33 18.33 -8.47
CA THR A 137 -5.26 17.60 -7.21
C THR A 137 -4.99 16.13 -7.49
N GLY A 138 -4.69 15.38 -6.45
CA GLY A 138 -4.42 13.95 -6.62
C GLY A 138 -4.40 13.21 -5.32
N PHE A 139 -4.40 11.89 -5.40
CA PHE A 139 -4.20 11.02 -4.27
C PHE A 139 -3.08 10.02 -4.53
N ALA A 140 -2.49 9.54 -3.44
CA ALA A 140 -1.52 8.46 -3.45
C ALA A 140 -1.91 7.41 -2.42
N PHE A 141 -1.49 6.17 -2.65
CA PHE A 141 -1.61 5.07 -1.70
C PHE A 141 -0.41 4.13 -1.82
N GLY A 142 -0.07 3.43 -0.74
CA GLY A 142 1.05 2.52 -0.68
C GLY A 142 0.78 1.32 0.22
N MET A 143 1.21 0.15 -0.22
CA MET A 143 1.04 -1.11 0.50
C MET A 143 2.24 -2.04 0.33
N GLY A 144 2.54 -2.83 1.36
CA GLY A 144 3.59 -3.85 1.33
C GLY A 144 3.07 -5.15 0.74
N VAL A 145 3.76 -5.70 -0.26
CA VAL A 145 3.36 -6.94 -0.95
C VAL A 145 3.43 -8.12 0.00
N GLU A 146 4.54 -8.28 0.73
CA GLU A 146 4.73 -9.37 1.67
C GLU A 146 3.68 -9.35 2.77
N ARG A 147 3.30 -8.17 3.28
CA ARG A 147 2.25 -8.06 4.29
C ARG A 147 0.92 -8.60 3.75
N ILE A 148 0.55 -8.22 2.53
CA ILE A 148 -0.68 -8.71 1.90
C ILE A 148 -0.60 -10.22 1.65
N ALA A 149 0.51 -10.72 1.13
CA ALA A 149 0.73 -12.14 0.87
C ALA A 149 0.67 -12.97 2.15
N MET A 150 1.27 -12.49 3.24
CA MET A 150 1.20 -13.14 4.56
C MET A 150 -0.24 -13.26 5.05
N LEU A 151 -1.06 -12.23 4.83
CA LEU A 151 -2.47 -12.25 5.21
C LEU A 151 -3.27 -13.23 4.36
N LEU A 152 -3.15 -13.16 3.03
CA LEU A 152 -3.90 -14.01 2.10
C LEU A 152 -3.55 -15.49 2.23
N HIS A 153 -2.28 -15.81 2.46
CA HIS A 153 -1.77 -17.18 2.50
C HIS A 153 -1.48 -17.68 3.93
N GLN A 154 -1.84 -16.91 4.96
CA GLN A 154 -1.62 -17.23 6.37
C GLN A 154 -0.15 -17.59 6.70
N ILE A 155 0.79 -16.88 6.08
CA ILE A 155 2.22 -17.09 6.30
C ILE A 155 2.64 -16.35 7.57
N GLY A 156 3.17 -17.09 8.54
CA GLY A 156 3.53 -16.56 9.86
C GLY A 156 4.89 -15.85 9.93
N ASP A 157 5.73 -16.00 8.91
CA ASP A 157 7.11 -15.51 8.92
C ASP A 157 7.55 -14.93 7.58
N ILE A 158 7.86 -13.64 7.55
CA ILE A 158 8.31 -12.93 6.34
C ILE A 158 9.63 -13.47 5.77
N ARG A 159 10.48 -14.10 6.58
CA ARG A 159 11.78 -14.62 6.14
C ARG A 159 11.64 -15.75 5.12
N MET A 160 10.52 -16.47 5.16
CA MET A 160 10.22 -17.56 4.22
C MET A 160 10.22 -17.08 2.75
N PHE A 161 9.88 -15.82 2.48
CA PHE A 161 9.94 -15.26 1.13
C PHE A 161 11.36 -15.09 0.59
N TYR A 162 12.38 -15.07 1.46
CA TYR A 162 13.77 -14.75 1.12
C TYR A 162 14.71 -15.96 1.23
N GLU A 163 14.33 -16.99 1.98
CA GLU A 163 15.12 -18.21 2.16
C GLU A 163 15.15 -19.10 0.91
N ASN A 164 14.19 -18.94 0.00
CA ASN A 164 14.04 -19.77 -1.22
C ASN A 164 13.94 -21.27 -0.93
N ASP A 165 13.34 -21.65 0.20
CA ASP A 165 13.09 -23.05 0.52
C ASP A 165 12.12 -23.66 -0.50
N ILE A 166 12.55 -24.71 -1.19
CA ILE A 166 11.75 -25.39 -2.21
C ILE A 166 10.40 -25.82 -1.62
N ARG A 167 10.36 -26.33 -0.37
CA ARG A 167 9.12 -26.78 0.29
C ARG A 167 8.11 -25.65 0.49
N PHE A 168 8.59 -24.42 0.66
CA PHE A 168 7.73 -23.24 0.70
C PHE A 168 7.22 -22.89 -0.69
N LEU A 169 8.12 -22.82 -1.68
CA LEU A 169 7.76 -22.48 -3.07
C LEU A 169 6.79 -23.48 -3.71
N GLU A 170 6.89 -24.76 -3.38
CA GLU A 170 6.02 -25.82 -3.92
C GLU A 170 4.54 -25.64 -3.54
N GLN A 171 4.25 -24.93 -2.44
CA GLN A 171 2.87 -24.65 -2.00
C GLN A 171 2.11 -23.72 -2.95
N PHE A 172 2.81 -23.00 -3.84
CA PHE A 172 2.24 -22.00 -4.74
C PHE A 172 2.32 -22.38 -6.23
N LYS A 173 2.70 -23.63 -6.55
CA LYS A 173 2.82 -24.12 -7.94
C LYS A 173 1.53 -24.01 -8.76
N SER A 174 0.37 -24.13 -8.13
CA SER A 174 -0.94 -24.04 -8.80
C SER A 174 -1.49 -22.61 -8.89
N SER A 175 -0.78 -21.62 -8.35
CA SER A 175 -1.17 -20.20 -8.36
C SER A 175 -0.50 -19.40 -9.49
N ILE A 176 0.26 -20.08 -10.34
CA ILE A 176 0.88 -19.59 -11.59
C ILE A 176 0.16 -20.28 -12.74
#